data_AF-A0A8S3U6J0-F1
#
_entry.id   AF-A0A8S3U6J0-F1
#
_cell.length_a   1.000
_cell.length_b   1.000
_cell.length_c   1.000
_cell.angle_alpha   90.00
_cell.angle_beta   90.00
_cell.angle_gamma   90.00
#
_symmetry.space_group_name_H-M   'P 1'
#
loop_
_entity.id
_entity.type
_entity.pdbx_description
1 polymer ?
#
loop_
_entity_poly.entity_id
_entity_poly.type
_entity_poly.pdbx_seq_one_letter_code
_entity_poly.pdbx_strand_id
1 'polypeptide(L)'
;MTVISKIQKLRAENRREQKRKWKQKSKNDQTKALSKSSSAIRKRRQREKDRNSKIEDIEKRAATTKRKHKSRTKKKDQISAKEIIEQTLRDRKTNRQRIWREKQKQKQPQSPVQLNLTTAEDKNDPFKNKMSRCRAVRKLKRALPVTPSKRVATVKAYLSTNKSPTAITLQRIGLVPSPEEIKESKLNASVVEDIKTFLSNEKLKRNDQSRASVEVLAASVSGPAVGNCRAKVDLAKKLGVPVRRITRGFRVRSRVLTSDKSSYEYVKRKTRSDKLSEEVRKMIYDFWCSPENSRQTGNKIDVKRVRIGIKTYCSHAVQILEKTQSEVFLSFQQTRPEIKISQRTFEKCKPYFIRAARPKDRTTCCCRYHLENKYLFQSFSSHRKQLIKDSRY
;
A
#
# COMPACT_ATOMS: atom_id res chain seq x y z
N MET A 1 -80.97 -51.69 13.83
CA MET A 1 -80.04 -50.56 13.59
C MET A 1 -80.80 -49.42 12.93
N THR A 2 -81.02 -48.31 13.64
CA THR A 2 -81.86 -47.18 13.21
C THR A 2 -81.28 -46.42 12.02
N VAL A 3 -82.13 -46.03 11.08
CA VAL A 3 -81.81 -45.28 9.83
C VAL A 3 -80.93 -44.06 10.09
N ILE A 4 -81.11 -43.42 11.25
CA ILE A 4 -80.34 -42.26 11.72
C ILE A 4 -78.83 -42.56 11.84
N SER A 5 -78.43 -43.75 12.30
CA SER A 5 -77.01 -44.09 12.48
C SER A 5 -76.29 -44.30 11.14
N LYS A 6 -77.01 -44.79 10.11
CA LYS A 6 -76.50 -44.94 8.74
C LYS A 6 -76.23 -43.57 8.10
N ILE A 7 -77.14 -42.61 8.27
CA ILE A 7 -76.99 -41.24 7.75
C ILE A 7 -75.81 -40.51 8.43
N GLN A 8 -75.63 -40.69 9.74
CA GLN A 8 -74.51 -40.10 10.46
C GLN A 8 -73.15 -40.67 10.02
N LYS A 9 -73.08 -41.99 9.77
CA LYS A 9 -71.88 -42.64 9.22
C LYS A 9 -71.52 -42.12 7.82
N LEU A 10 -72.51 -42.01 6.92
CA LEU A 10 -72.33 -41.42 5.58
C LEU A 10 -71.83 -39.97 5.63
N ARG A 11 -72.38 -39.14 6.52
CA ARG A 11 -71.93 -37.76 6.71
C ARG A 11 -70.50 -37.68 7.25
N ALA A 12 -70.12 -38.58 8.15
CA ALA A 12 -68.75 -38.64 8.68
C ALA A 12 -67.74 -39.10 7.61
N GLU A 13 -68.13 -40.04 6.76
CA GLU A 13 -67.34 -40.54 5.64
C GLU A 13 -67.12 -39.47 4.56
N ASN A 14 -68.18 -38.75 4.18
CA ASN A 14 -68.07 -37.60 3.26
C ASN A 14 -67.15 -36.49 3.81
N ARG A 15 -67.19 -36.21 5.12
CA ARG A 15 -66.25 -35.25 5.76
C ARG A 15 -64.80 -35.75 5.71
N ARG A 16 -64.57 -37.06 5.87
CA ARG A 16 -63.22 -37.66 5.77
C ARG A 16 -62.70 -37.59 4.34
N GLU A 17 -63.55 -37.84 3.35
CA GLU A 17 -63.19 -37.77 1.93
C GLU A 17 -62.88 -36.33 1.48
N GLN A 18 -63.70 -35.36 1.90
CA GLN A 18 -63.44 -33.92 1.71
C GLN A 18 -62.08 -33.51 2.31
N LYS A 19 -61.78 -33.95 3.54
CA LYS A 19 -60.47 -33.70 4.17
C LYS A 19 -59.31 -34.35 3.42
N ARG A 20 -59.50 -35.55 2.84
CA ARG A 20 -58.49 -36.22 2.00
C ARG A 20 -58.22 -35.43 0.72
N LYS A 21 -59.28 -35.01 0.01
CA LYS A 21 -59.18 -34.18 -1.21
C LYS A 21 -58.47 -32.85 -0.93
N TRP A 22 -58.80 -32.19 0.19
CA TRP A 22 -58.14 -30.95 0.60
C TRP A 22 -56.66 -31.13 0.91
N LYS A 23 -56.29 -32.19 1.64
CA LYS A 23 -54.87 -32.52 1.91
C LYS A 23 -54.09 -32.81 0.63
N GLN A 24 -54.69 -33.54 -0.32
CA GLN A 24 -54.06 -33.86 -1.61
C GLN A 24 -53.82 -32.59 -2.44
N LYS A 25 -54.81 -31.68 -2.48
CA LYS A 25 -54.71 -30.40 -3.18
C LYS A 25 -53.62 -29.51 -2.58
N SER A 26 -53.59 -29.39 -1.26
CA SER A 26 -52.56 -28.62 -0.53
C SER A 26 -51.14 -29.13 -0.82
N LYS A 27 -50.92 -30.46 -0.82
CA LYS A 27 -49.63 -31.06 -1.21
C LYS A 27 -49.24 -30.72 -2.65
N ASN A 28 -50.17 -30.80 -3.59
CA ASN A 28 -49.91 -30.47 -5.00
C ASN A 28 -49.59 -28.98 -5.21
N ASP A 29 -50.25 -28.08 -4.49
CA ASP A 29 -49.96 -26.66 -4.58
C ASP A 29 -48.58 -26.33 -3.99
N GLN A 30 -48.18 -27.01 -2.91
CA GLN A 30 -46.87 -26.85 -2.29
C GLN A 30 -45.74 -27.35 -3.21
N THR A 31 -45.90 -28.50 -3.88
CA THR A 31 -44.90 -29.00 -4.85
C THR A 31 -44.80 -28.11 -6.08
N LYS A 32 -45.93 -27.57 -6.57
CA LYS A 32 -45.97 -26.63 -7.70
C LYS A 32 -45.33 -25.27 -7.36
N ALA A 33 -45.45 -24.81 -6.11
CA ALA A 33 -44.76 -23.60 -5.64
C ALA A 33 -43.24 -23.81 -5.54
N LEU A 34 -42.80 -24.95 -5.02
CA LEU A 34 -41.38 -25.32 -4.92
C LEU A 34 -40.73 -25.44 -6.31
N SER A 35 -41.41 -26.05 -7.29
CA SER A 35 -40.88 -26.18 -8.67
C SER A 35 -40.77 -24.82 -9.37
N LYS A 36 -41.76 -23.93 -9.21
CA LYS A 36 -41.70 -22.54 -9.71
C LYS A 36 -40.54 -21.77 -9.08
N SER A 37 -40.35 -21.86 -7.77
CA SER A 37 -39.23 -21.23 -7.05
C SER A 37 -37.86 -21.72 -7.54
N SER A 38 -37.69 -23.03 -7.69
CA SER A 38 -36.47 -23.64 -8.23
C SER A 38 -36.16 -23.18 -9.66
N SER A 39 -37.18 -23.09 -10.53
CA SER A 39 -37.03 -22.60 -11.90
C SER A 39 -36.62 -21.12 -11.96
N ALA A 40 -37.15 -20.29 -11.06
CA ALA A 40 -36.80 -18.87 -10.96
C ALA A 40 -35.36 -18.67 -10.48
N ILE A 41 -34.91 -19.48 -9.50
CA ILE A 41 -33.53 -19.48 -9.01
C ILE A 41 -32.57 -19.89 -10.13
N ARG A 42 -32.89 -20.93 -10.92
CA ARG A 42 -32.08 -21.34 -12.07
C ARG A 42 -31.96 -20.23 -13.12
N LYS A 43 -33.07 -19.59 -13.51
CA LYS A 43 -33.06 -18.45 -14.44
C LYS A 43 -32.24 -17.27 -13.91
N ARG A 44 -32.31 -16.97 -12.61
CA ARG A 44 -31.51 -15.91 -11.98
C ARG A 44 -30.01 -16.22 -12.05
N ARG A 45 -29.60 -17.45 -11.71
CA ARG A 45 -28.20 -17.89 -11.81
C ARG A 45 -27.67 -17.82 -13.23
N GLN A 46 -28.49 -18.16 -14.23
CA GLN A 46 -28.09 -18.07 -15.63
C GLN A 46 -27.84 -16.61 -16.05
N ARG A 47 -28.74 -15.69 -15.72
CA ARG A 47 -28.56 -14.25 -15.99
C ARG A 47 -27.31 -13.67 -15.33
N GLU A 48 -26.96 -14.17 -14.15
CA GLU A 48 -25.75 -13.75 -13.42
C GLU A 48 -24.47 -14.25 -14.11
N LYS A 49 -24.46 -15.50 -14.58
CA LYS A 49 -23.37 -16.03 -15.42
C LYS A 49 -23.21 -15.22 -16.71
N ASP A 50 -24.32 -14.92 -17.40
CA ASP A 50 -24.29 -14.14 -18.64
C ASP A 50 -23.82 -12.68 -18.43
N ARG A 51 -24.09 -12.09 -17.25
CA ARG A 51 -23.55 -10.78 -16.88
C ARG A 51 -22.05 -10.84 -16.64
N ASN A 52 -21.59 -11.86 -15.91
CA ASN A 52 -20.18 -12.03 -15.60
C ASN A 52 -19.36 -12.30 -16.87
N SER A 53 -19.86 -13.12 -17.80
CA SER A 53 -19.16 -13.35 -19.09
C SER A 53 -19.03 -12.06 -19.91
N LYS A 54 -20.07 -11.23 -19.98
CA LYS A 54 -20.03 -9.93 -20.65
C LYS A 54 -19.00 -8.99 -20.00
N ILE A 55 -18.89 -8.97 -18.67
CA ILE A 55 -17.89 -8.16 -17.97
C ILE A 55 -16.48 -8.63 -18.31
N GLU A 56 -16.22 -9.94 -18.27
CA GLU A 56 -14.91 -10.50 -18.65
C GLU A 56 -14.53 -10.15 -20.10
N ASP A 57 -15.46 -10.21 -21.03
CA ASP A 57 -15.21 -9.88 -22.43
C ASP A 57 -14.88 -8.39 -22.63
N ILE A 58 -15.57 -7.50 -21.89
CA ILE A 58 -15.25 -6.06 -21.87
C ILE A 58 -13.84 -5.83 -21.33
N GLU A 59 -13.47 -6.50 -20.23
CA GLU A 59 -12.14 -6.39 -19.64
C GLU A 59 -11.04 -6.90 -20.57
N LYS A 60 -11.25 -8.03 -21.25
CA LYS A 60 -10.32 -8.57 -22.26
C LYS A 60 -10.14 -7.60 -23.44
N ARG A 61 -11.23 -6.96 -23.92
CA ARG A 61 -11.17 -5.92 -24.98
C ARG A 61 -10.44 -4.66 -24.49
N ALA A 62 -10.65 -4.23 -23.25
CA ALA A 62 -9.95 -3.09 -22.66
C ALA A 62 -8.44 -3.39 -22.48
N ALA A 63 -8.07 -4.62 -22.12
CA ALA A 63 -6.67 -5.01 -21.96
C ALA A 63 -5.92 -5.05 -23.30
N THR A 64 -6.55 -5.56 -24.36
CA THR A 64 -5.94 -5.63 -25.70
C THR A 64 -5.75 -4.24 -26.32
N THR A 65 -6.72 -3.34 -26.18
CA THR A 65 -6.61 -1.94 -26.63
C THR A 65 -5.49 -1.19 -25.90
N LYS A 66 -5.38 -1.34 -24.57
CA LYS A 66 -4.26 -0.76 -23.78
C LYS A 66 -2.89 -1.29 -24.25
N ARG A 67 -2.77 -2.59 -24.55
CA ARG A 67 -1.52 -3.17 -25.09
C ARG A 67 -1.15 -2.58 -26.46
N LYS A 68 -2.12 -2.43 -27.38
CA LYS A 68 -1.89 -1.82 -28.69
C LYS A 68 -1.44 -0.36 -28.58
N HIS A 69 -2.08 0.43 -27.70
CA HIS A 69 -1.69 1.83 -27.48
C HIS A 69 -0.27 1.95 -26.93
N LYS A 70 0.09 1.12 -25.94
CA LYS A 70 1.44 1.12 -25.34
C LYS A 70 2.55 0.71 -26.33
N SER A 71 2.24 -0.21 -27.25
CA SER A 71 3.17 -0.59 -28.32
C SER A 71 3.40 0.57 -29.31
N ARG A 72 2.33 1.27 -29.70
CA ARG A 72 2.41 2.44 -30.59
C ARG A 72 3.21 3.59 -29.98
N THR A 73 3.01 3.92 -28.70
CA THR A 73 3.78 4.98 -28.03
C THR A 73 5.26 4.60 -27.95
N LYS A 74 5.58 3.36 -27.54
CA LYS A 74 6.97 2.89 -27.48
C LYS A 74 7.67 2.95 -28.84
N LYS A 75 6.96 2.69 -29.94
CA LYS A 75 7.50 2.82 -31.30
C LYS A 75 7.77 4.29 -31.67
N LYS A 76 6.89 5.23 -31.31
CA LYS A 76 7.12 6.68 -31.50
C LYS A 76 8.30 7.20 -30.67
N ASP A 77 8.41 6.77 -29.41
CA ASP A 77 9.51 7.15 -28.52
C ASP A 77 10.87 6.62 -29.04
N GLN A 78 10.88 5.44 -29.67
CA GLN A 78 12.09 4.90 -30.29
C GLN A 78 12.50 5.64 -31.57
N ILE A 79 11.53 6.10 -32.38
CA ILE A 79 11.82 6.87 -33.59
C ILE A 79 12.41 8.23 -33.21
N SER A 80 11.77 8.96 -32.30
CA SER A 80 12.28 10.25 -31.81
C SER A 80 13.65 10.13 -31.14
N ALA A 81 13.91 9.07 -30.37
CA ALA A 81 15.23 8.83 -29.79
C ALA A 81 16.31 8.58 -30.87
N LYS A 82 15.98 7.90 -31.97
CA LYS A 82 16.91 7.70 -33.10
C LYS A 82 17.21 9.02 -33.81
N GLU A 83 16.19 9.84 -34.06
CA GLU A 83 16.35 11.16 -34.68
C GLU A 83 17.26 12.07 -33.83
N ILE A 84 17.08 12.10 -32.51
CA ILE A 84 17.94 12.86 -31.59
C ILE A 84 19.40 12.37 -31.66
N ILE A 85 19.62 11.05 -31.64
CA ILE A 85 20.97 10.48 -31.75
C ILE A 85 21.61 10.85 -33.09
N GLU A 86 20.86 10.75 -34.19
CA GLU A 86 21.36 11.08 -35.52
C GLU A 86 21.73 12.57 -35.63
N GLN A 87 20.90 13.45 -35.06
CA GLN A 87 21.15 14.89 -35.02
C GLN A 87 22.41 15.22 -34.19
N THR A 88 22.59 14.61 -33.02
CA THR A 88 23.81 14.79 -32.21
C THR A 88 25.08 14.26 -32.90
N LEU A 89 24.97 13.21 -33.73
CA LEU A 89 26.09 12.71 -34.53
C LEU A 89 26.44 13.67 -35.67
N ARG A 90 25.44 14.26 -36.33
CA ARG A 90 25.65 15.31 -37.35
C ARG A 90 26.34 16.53 -36.74
N ASP A 91 25.88 17.01 -35.59
CA ASP A 91 26.47 18.14 -34.87
C ASP A 91 27.92 17.87 -34.41
N ARG A 92 28.21 16.65 -33.96
CA ARG A 92 29.58 16.25 -33.63
C ARG A 92 30.49 16.24 -34.86
N LYS A 93 29.97 15.83 -36.02
CA LYS A 93 30.74 15.79 -37.27
C LYS A 93 31.04 17.20 -37.77
N THR A 94 30.05 18.10 -37.76
CA THR A 94 30.25 19.51 -38.15
C THR A 94 31.19 20.23 -37.19
N ASN A 95 31.05 20.02 -35.89
CA ASN A 95 31.90 20.65 -34.89
C ASN A 95 33.36 20.16 -34.98
N ARG A 96 33.59 18.86 -35.21
CA ARG A 96 34.93 18.32 -35.51
C ARG A 96 35.55 18.95 -36.76
N GLN A 97 34.74 19.17 -37.80
CA GLN A 97 35.20 19.81 -39.03
C GLN A 97 35.56 21.28 -38.82
N ARG A 98 34.79 21.99 -37.99
CA ARG A 98 35.07 23.37 -37.57
C ARG A 98 36.37 23.48 -36.78
N ILE A 99 36.54 22.64 -35.76
CA ILE A 99 37.77 22.56 -34.95
C ILE A 99 38.98 22.19 -35.82
N TRP A 100 38.81 21.27 -36.77
CA TRP A 100 39.88 20.92 -37.71
C TRP A 100 40.27 22.09 -38.59
N ARG A 101 39.30 22.85 -39.13
CA ARG A 101 39.56 24.07 -39.92
C ARG A 101 40.24 25.16 -39.09
N GLU A 102 39.84 25.35 -37.83
CA GLU A 102 40.50 26.27 -36.89
C GLU A 102 41.94 25.86 -36.59
N LYS A 103 42.20 24.56 -36.35
CA LYS A 103 43.55 24.04 -36.16
C LYS A 103 44.43 24.17 -37.41
N GLN A 104 43.86 24.10 -38.61
CA GLN A 104 44.60 24.36 -39.84
C GLN A 104 44.91 25.85 -40.01
N LYS A 105 43.97 26.75 -39.63
CA LYS A 105 44.23 28.20 -39.60
C LYS A 105 45.30 28.60 -38.58
N GLN A 106 45.40 27.87 -37.46
CA GLN A 106 46.44 28.08 -36.43
C GLN A 106 47.81 27.46 -36.77
N LYS A 107 47.96 26.78 -37.92
CA LYS A 107 49.25 26.24 -38.40
C LYS A 107 50.07 27.22 -39.25
N GLN A 108 49.84 28.53 -39.10
CA GLN A 108 50.85 29.54 -39.46
C GLN A 108 51.94 29.54 -38.36
N PRO A 109 53.24 29.68 -38.68
CA PRO A 109 54.31 29.37 -37.75
C PRO A 109 54.47 30.50 -36.74
N GLN A 110 53.77 30.38 -35.61
CA GLN A 110 54.18 31.04 -34.38
C GLN A 110 54.56 29.98 -33.35
N SER A 111 55.81 30.12 -32.88
CA SER A 111 56.45 29.60 -31.66
C SER A 111 55.73 28.51 -30.86
N PRO A 112 56.44 27.46 -30.38
CA PRO A 112 55.84 26.37 -29.62
C PRO A 112 55.33 26.86 -28.26
N VAL A 113 54.07 27.28 -28.22
CA VAL A 113 53.32 27.47 -26.98
C VAL A 113 52.89 26.10 -26.48
N GLN A 114 53.41 25.76 -25.30
CA GLN A 114 53.17 24.54 -24.56
C GLN A 114 51.68 24.31 -24.36
N LEU A 115 51.15 23.26 -25.00
CA LEU A 115 49.78 22.81 -24.79
C LEU A 115 49.76 21.86 -23.59
N ASN A 116 49.42 22.44 -22.43
CA ASN A 116 49.05 21.74 -21.21
C ASN A 116 47.85 20.82 -21.45
N LEU A 117 48.13 19.55 -21.75
CA LEU A 117 47.22 18.44 -21.47
C LEU A 117 47.58 17.88 -20.10
N THR A 118 46.80 18.30 -19.11
CA THR A 118 46.76 17.74 -17.77
C THR A 118 46.27 16.30 -17.81
N THR A 119 47.19 15.34 -17.94
CA THR A 119 47.13 14.11 -17.14
C THR A 119 48.02 14.35 -15.94
N ALA A 120 47.40 14.67 -14.81
CA ALA A 120 48.07 14.86 -13.53
C ALA A 120 48.43 13.51 -12.91
N GLU A 121 49.31 12.74 -13.57
CA GLU A 121 50.04 11.59 -13.02
C GLU A 121 51.41 11.60 -13.71
N ASP A 122 52.48 11.18 -13.03
CA ASP A 122 53.88 11.20 -13.49
C ASP A 122 54.72 12.48 -13.19
N LYS A 123 54.48 13.17 -12.06
CA LYS A 123 55.55 14.03 -11.50
C LYS A 123 56.62 13.26 -10.72
N ASN A 124 56.46 11.94 -10.56
CA ASN A 124 57.38 11.04 -9.86
C ASN A 124 57.50 9.67 -10.59
N ASP A 125 57.58 9.63 -11.93
CA ASP A 125 57.93 8.36 -12.61
C ASP A 125 59.45 8.13 -12.48
N PRO A 126 59.94 7.03 -11.88
CA PRO A 126 61.36 6.72 -11.79
C PRO A 126 62.03 6.53 -13.17
N PHE A 127 61.26 6.38 -14.24
CA PHE A 127 61.78 6.30 -15.60
C PHE A 127 61.90 7.68 -16.26
N LYS A 128 63.11 8.02 -16.71
CA LYS A 128 63.42 9.28 -17.42
C LYS A 128 62.56 9.54 -18.68
N ASN A 129 62.11 8.48 -19.37
CA ASN A 129 61.35 8.57 -20.63
C ASN A 129 60.42 7.36 -20.82
N LYS A 130 59.28 7.54 -21.52
CA LYS A 130 58.34 6.45 -21.86
C LYS A 130 59.01 5.24 -22.54
N MET A 131 59.99 5.49 -23.41
CA MET A 131 60.71 4.44 -24.14
C MET A 131 61.59 3.58 -23.21
N SER A 132 62.18 4.15 -22.16
CA SER A 132 62.98 3.37 -21.20
C SER A 132 62.07 2.46 -20.36
N ARG A 133 60.91 2.95 -19.93
CA ARG A 133 59.87 2.15 -19.27
C ARG A 133 59.40 0.99 -20.15
N CYS A 134 59.10 1.23 -21.43
CA CYS A 134 58.70 0.17 -22.37
C CYS A 134 59.80 -0.90 -22.56
N ARG A 135 61.08 -0.49 -22.66
CA ARG A 135 62.21 -1.44 -22.76
C ARG A 135 62.36 -2.28 -21.49
N ALA A 136 62.26 -1.68 -20.31
CA ALA A 136 62.31 -2.38 -19.03
C ALA A 136 61.16 -3.41 -18.89
N VAL A 137 59.93 -3.03 -19.23
CA VAL A 137 58.78 -3.96 -19.21
C VAL A 137 58.96 -5.13 -20.19
N ARG A 138 59.51 -4.89 -21.39
CA ARG A 138 59.82 -5.97 -22.35
C ARG A 138 60.88 -6.92 -21.81
N LYS A 139 61.92 -6.41 -21.14
CA LYS A 139 62.96 -7.24 -20.50
C LYS A 139 62.37 -8.11 -19.40
N LEU A 140 61.51 -7.53 -18.54
CA LEU A 140 60.80 -8.28 -17.49
C LEU A 140 59.90 -9.36 -18.08
N LYS A 141 59.12 -9.05 -19.13
CA LYS A 141 58.24 -10.02 -19.80
C LYS A 141 59.00 -11.20 -20.42
N ARG A 142 60.22 -10.97 -20.91
CA ARG A 142 61.11 -12.04 -21.44
C ARG A 142 61.69 -12.92 -20.33
N ALA A 143 61.98 -12.34 -19.16
CA ALA A 143 62.53 -13.06 -18.01
C ALA A 143 61.49 -13.89 -17.22
N LEU A 144 60.20 -13.58 -17.38
CA LEU A 144 59.12 -14.34 -16.75
C LEU A 144 58.79 -15.62 -17.54
N PRO A 145 58.28 -16.68 -16.86
CA PRO A 145 57.88 -17.94 -17.52
C PRO A 145 56.93 -17.71 -18.71
N VAL A 146 56.95 -18.57 -19.73
CA VAL A 146 56.11 -18.37 -20.94
C VAL A 146 54.62 -18.49 -20.62
N THR A 147 54.23 -19.40 -19.73
CA THR A 147 52.81 -19.66 -19.42
C THR A 147 52.24 -18.68 -18.39
N PRO A 148 51.02 -18.14 -18.61
CA PRO A 148 50.44 -17.12 -17.75
C PRO A 148 50.23 -17.60 -16.30
N SER A 149 49.84 -18.86 -16.10
CA SER A 149 49.69 -19.45 -14.77
C SER A 149 51.02 -19.46 -13.98
N LYS A 150 52.11 -19.91 -14.62
CA LYS A 150 53.45 -19.88 -14.00
C LYS A 150 53.90 -18.45 -13.73
N ARG A 151 53.63 -17.48 -14.63
CA ARG A 151 53.93 -16.06 -14.37
C ARG A 151 53.26 -15.54 -13.09
N VAL A 152 51.95 -15.82 -12.94
CA VAL A 152 51.19 -15.39 -11.76
C VAL A 152 51.73 -16.06 -10.50
N ALA A 153 52.06 -17.35 -10.55
CA ALA A 153 52.64 -18.06 -9.41
C ALA A 153 54.01 -17.49 -9.01
N THR A 154 54.89 -17.20 -9.97
CA THR A 154 56.21 -16.58 -9.72
C THR A 154 56.06 -15.19 -9.12
N VAL A 155 55.17 -14.35 -9.65
CA VAL A 155 54.91 -13.01 -9.11
C VAL A 155 54.30 -13.11 -7.71
N LYS A 156 53.34 -14.02 -7.48
CA LYS A 156 52.76 -14.25 -6.16
C LYS A 156 53.81 -14.70 -5.14
N ALA A 157 54.68 -15.64 -5.52
CA ALA A 157 55.78 -16.11 -4.68
C ALA A 157 56.74 -14.95 -4.35
N TYR A 158 57.12 -14.16 -5.36
CA TYR A 158 57.96 -12.98 -5.18
C TYR A 158 57.34 -11.97 -4.20
N LEU A 159 56.06 -11.64 -4.37
CA LEU A 159 55.35 -10.69 -3.49
C LEU A 159 55.09 -11.24 -2.08
N SER A 160 54.98 -12.57 -1.92
CA SER A 160 54.81 -13.21 -0.61
C SER A 160 56.09 -13.27 0.21
N THR A 161 57.25 -13.02 -0.41
CA THR A 161 58.50 -12.86 0.33
C THR A 161 58.55 -11.46 0.95
N ASN A 162 58.23 -11.38 2.24
CA ASN A 162 58.20 -10.13 3.04
C ASN A 162 59.57 -9.40 3.16
N LYS A 163 60.58 -9.83 2.40
CA LYS A 163 61.96 -9.34 2.47
C LYS A 163 62.36 -8.46 1.29
N SER A 164 61.54 -8.33 0.24
CA SER A 164 61.90 -7.52 -0.92
C SER A 164 61.52 -6.03 -0.71
N PRO A 165 62.46 -5.08 -0.90
CA PRO A 165 62.17 -3.64 -0.80
C PRO A 165 61.06 -3.19 -1.77
N THR A 166 60.95 -3.86 -2.90
CA THR A 166 59.91 -3.69 -3.91
C THR A 166 58.53 -4.10 -3.40
N ALA A 167 58.37 -5.22 -2.68
CA ALA A 167 57.09 -5.59 -2.08
C ALA A 167 56.63 -4.59 -1.01
N ILE A 168 57.56 -4.09 -0.19
CA ILE A 168 57.26 -3.04 0.81
C ILE A 168 56.84 -1.74 0.13
N THR A 169 57.52 -1.34 -0.94
CA THR A 169 57.17 -0.15 -1.72
C THR A 169 55.80 -0.33 -2.41
N LEU A 170 55.50 -1.52 -2.92
CA LEU A 170 54.20 -1.84 -3.52
C LEU A 170 53.07 -1.87 -2.49
N GLN A 171 53.34 -2.26 -1.24
CA GLN A 171 52.38 -2.13 -0.14
C GLN A 171 52.12 -0.66 0.21
N ARG A 172 53.17 0.17 0.30
CA ARG A 172 53.00 1.63 0.52
C ARG A 172 52.22 2.32 -0.60
N ILE A 173 52.36 1.85 -1.83
CA ILE A 173 51.61 2.35 -3.00
C ILE A 173 50.16 1.80 -3.03
N GLY A 174 49.82 0.79 -2.21
CA GLY A 174 48.49 0.19 -2.13
C GLY A 174 48.18 -0.81 -3.25
N LEU A 175 49.19 -1.29 -3.98
CA LEU A 175 49.03 -2.28 -5.05
C LEU A 175 49.04 -3.73 -4.54
N VAL A 176 49.70 -3.96 -3.39
CA VAL A 176 49.69 -5.23 -2.68
C VAL A 176 49.02 -4.99 -1.34
N PRO A 177 47.94 -5.73 -1.00
CA PRO A 177 47.24 -5.48 0.23
C PRO A 177 48.13 -5.82 1.43
N SER A 178 48.13 -4.92 2.42
CA SER A 178 48.81 -5.16 3.71
C SER A 178 48.22 -6.40 4.39
N PRO A 179 49.00 -7.16 5.19
CA PRO A 179 48.44 -8.25 5.99
C PRO A 179 47.26 -7.82 6.86
N GLU A 180 47.21 -6.56 7.29
CA GLU A 180 46.10 -5.97 8.04
C GLU A 180 44.87 -5.77 7.14
N GLU A 181 45.04 -5.19 5.95
CA GLU A 181 43.96 -5.02 4.96
C GLU A 181 43.37 -6.37 4.52
N ILE A 182 44.19 -7.42 4.45
CA ILE A 182 43.70 -8.79 4.18
C ILE A 182 42.83 -9.28 5.34
N LYS A 183 43.23 -9.04 6.59
CA LYS A 183 42.43 -9.41 7.78
C LYS A 183 41.12 -8.62 7.81
N GLU A 184 41.17 -7.32 7.58
CA GLU A 184 39.98 -6.46 7.49
C GLU A 184 39.06 -6.87 6.35
N SER A 185 39.61 -7.19 5.16
CA SER A 185 38.82 -7.67 4.03
C SER A 185 38.14 -9.00 4.33
N LYS A 186 38.81 -9.91 5.07
CA LYS A 186 38.22 -11.18 5.51
C LYS A 186 37.10 -10.95 6.53
N LEU A 187 37.32 -10.07 7.51
CA LEU A 187 36.33 -9.72 8.52
C LEU A 187 35.11 -9.05 7.88
N ASN A 188 35.34 -8.12 6.95
CA ASN A 188 34.27 -7.48 6.18
C ASN A 188 33.50 -8.49 5.33
N ALA A 189 34.19 -9.49 4.76
CA ALA A 189 33.53 -10.55 3.99
C ALA A 189 32.64 -11.43 4.89
N SER A 190 33.13 -11.85 6.06
CA SER A 190 32.34 -12.66 7.00
C SER A 190 31.11 -11.92 7.51
N VAL A 191 31.26 -10.63 7.88
CA VAL A 191 30.12 -9.79 8.31
C VAL A 191 29.08 -9.65 7.20
N VAL A 192 29.51 -9.46 5.95
CA VAL A 192 28.59 -9.37 4.80
C VAL A 192 27.88 -10.70 4.56
N GLU A 193 28.56 -11.83 4.74
CA GLU A 193 27.96 -13.16 4.65
C GLU A 193 26.92 -13.40 5.74
N ASP A 194 27.20 -13.04 6.99
CA ASP A 194 26.24 -13.14 8.10
C ASP A 194 25.00 -12.28 7.88
N ILE A 195 25.18 -11.05 7.38
CA ILE A 195 24.05 -10.19 7.03
C ILE A 195 23.24 -10.83 5.89
N LYS A 196 23.90 -11.44 4.90
CA LYS A 196 23.25 -12.10 3.78
C LYS A 196 22.49 -13.35 4.23
N THR A 197 23.03 -14.17 5.12
CA THR A 197 22.33 -15.34 5.68
C THR A 197 21.12 -14.90 6.50
N PHE A 198 21.26 -13.90 7.36
CA PHE A 198 20.15 -13.29 8.10
C PHE A 198 19.03 -12.82 7.17
N LEU A 199 19.37 -12.04 6.14
CA LEU A 199 18.40 -11.54 5.16
C LEU A 199 17.71 -12.66 4.38
N SER A 200 18.42 -13.77 4.13
CA SER A 200 17.85 -14.94 3.45
C SER A 200 16.84 -15.66 4.34
N ASN A 201 17.17 -15.84 5.61
CA ASN A 201 16.33 -16.50 6.61
C ASN A 201 15.07 -15.68 6.93
N GLU A 202 15.22 -14.37 7.16
CA GLU A 202 14.08 -13.49 7.48
C GLU A 202 13.14 -13.26 6.28
N LYS A 203 13.66 -13.29 5.03
CA LYS A 203 12.81 -13.21 3.83
C LYS A 203 11.82 -14.38 3.71
N LEU A 204 12.15 -15.56 4.26
CA LEU A 204 11.27 -16.72 4.25
C LEU A 204 10.11 -16.57 5.24
N LYS A 205 10.33 -15.85 6.35
CA LYS A 205 9.31 -15.60 7.38
C LYS A 205 8.32 -14.55 6.89
N ARG A 206 7.04 -14.91 6.77
CA ARG A 206 5.95 -14.01 6.31
C ARG A 206 5.22 -13.32 7.48
N ASN A 207 5.93 -12.89 8.52
CA ASN A 207 5.35 -12.16 9.65
C ASN A 207 5.70 -10.66 9.61
N ASP A 208 4.98 -9.84 10.37
CA ASP A 208 5.26 -8.39 10.41
C ASP A 208 6.54 -8.07 11.18
N GLN A 209 6.93 -8.92 12.14
CA GLN A 209 8.20 -8.80 12.88
C GLN A 209 9.43 -9.05 12.00
N SER A 210 9.42 -10.03 11.07
CA SER A 210 10.54 -10.24 10.14
C SER A 210 10.69 -9.08 9.17
N ARG A 211 9.56 -8.49 8.75
CA ARG A 211 9.58 -7.31 7.89
C ARG A 211 10.21 -6.12 8.61
N ALA A 212 9.87 -5.95 9.90
CA ALA A 212 10.48 -4.94 10.75
C ALA A 212 11.98 -5.20 10.95
N SER A 213 12.38 -6.42 11.31
CA SER A 213 13.80 -6.78 11.53
C SER A 213 14.66 -6.52 10.29
N VAL A 214 14.16 -6.87 9.09
CA VAL A 214 14.83 -6.58 7.82
C VAL A 214 14.91 -5.08 7.53
N GLU A 215 13.92 -4.29 7.94
CA GLU A 215 13.93 -2.83 7.77
C GLU A 215 14.91 -2.16 8.75
N VAL A 216 14.99 -2.63 9.99
CA VAL A 216 15.98 -2.18 10.99
C VAL A 216 17.39 -2.50 10.51
N LEU A 217 17.64 -3.74 10.07
CA LEU A 217 18.93 -4.14 9.57
C LEU A 217 19.31 -3.39 8.27
N ALA A 218 18.35 -3.15 7.38
CA ALA A 218 18.61 -2.30 6.22
C ALA A 218 19.03 -0.89 6.64
N ALA A 219 18.37 -0.30 7.65
CA ALA A 219 18.69 1.02 8.18
C ALA A 219 20.04 1.07 8.92
N SER A 220 20.42 0.02 9.64
CA SER A 220 21.70 -0.04 10.35
C SER A 220 22.90 -0.08 9.40
N VAL A 221 22.79 -0.80 8.28
CA VAL A 221 23.87 -0.92 7.29
C VAL A 221 23.90 0.29 6.34
N SER A 222 22.77 0.95 6.08
CA SER A 222 22.68 2.10 5.17
C SER A 222 22.95 3.44 5.86
N GLY A 223 24.21 3.68 6.24
CA GLY A 223 24.67 4.96 6.79
C GLY A 223 24.93 6.06 5.73
N PRO A 224 25.33 7.28 6.15
CA PRO A 224 25.67 8.41 5.27
C PRO A 224 26.74 8.07 4.22
N ALA A 225 27.77 7.32 4.63
CA ALA A 225 28.85 6.86 3.75
C ALA A 225 28.35 5.99 2.58
N VAL A 226 27.28 5.23 2.80
CA VAL A 226 26.67 4.36 1.79
C VAL A 226 25.59 5.10 1.00
N GLY A 227 24.79 5.94 1.65
CA GLY A 227 23.60 6.58 1.09
C GLY A 227 23.88 7.52 -0.10
N ASN A 228 24.97 8.30 -0.02
CA ASN A 228 25.30 9.33 -1.01
C ASN A 228 26.20 8.82 -2.15
N CYS A 229 26.74 7.61 -2.03
CA CYS A 229 27.82 7.13 -2.88
C CYS A 229 27.38 6.05 -3.87
N ARG A 230 28.26 5.74 -4.85
CA ARG A 230 28.15 4.53 -5.69
C ARG A 230 28.16 3.23 -4.86
N ALA A 231 28.73 3.31 -3.64
CA ALA A 231 28.77 2.24 -2.65
C ALA A 231 27.41 1.58 -2.35
N LYS A 232 26.28 2.30 -2.50
CA LYS A 232 24.93 1.68 -2.35
C LYS A 232 24.66 0.57 -3.35
N VAL A 233 25.16 0.70 -4.58
CA VAL A 233 24.97 -0.30 -5.64
C VAL A 233 25.81 -1.52 -5.36
N ASP A 234 27.04 -1.33 -4.90
CA ASP A 234 27.96 -2.42 -4.58
C ASP A 234 27.52 -3.17 -3.33
N LEU A 235 27.05 -2.46 -2.30
CA LEU A 235 26.46 -3.07 -1.11
C LEU A 235 25.20 -3.87 -1.47
N ALA A 236 24.32 -3.35 -2.33
CA ALA A 236 23.14 -4.08 -2.81
C ALA A 236 23.51 -5.38 -3.51
N LYS A 237 24.54 -5.36 -4.36
CA LYS A 237 25.05 -6.55 -5.04
C LYS A 237 25.62 -7.56 -4.05
N LYS A 238 26.48 -7.12 -3.11
CA LYS A 238 27.08 -7.98 -2.09
C LYS A 238 26.03 -8.65 -1.20
N LEU A 239 24.98 -7.92 -0.80
CA LEU A 239 23.91 -8.42 0.07
C LEU A 239 22.77 -9.15 -0.67
N GLY A 240 22.75 -9.16 -2.01
CA GLY A 240 21.65 -9.75 -2.79
C GLY A 240 20.28 -9.11 -2.50
N VAL A 241 20.26 -7.78 -2.34
CA VAL A 241 19.03 -7.00 -2.09
C VAL A 241 18.84 -5.91 -3.14
N PRO A 242 17.59 -5.51 -3.44
CA PRO A 242 17.36 -4.41 -4.37
C PRO A 242 17.89 -3.10 -3.79
N VAL A 243 18.54 -2.28 -4.62
CA VAL A 243 19.09 -0.95 -4.24
C VAL A 243 18.05 -0.09 -3.52
N ARG A 244 16.78 -0.16 -3.95
CA ARG A 244 15.65 0.55 -3.33
C ARG A 244 15.52 0.27 -1.83
N ARG A 245 15.88 -0.93 -1.37
CA ARG A 245 15.82 -1.32 0.05
C ARG A 245 16.89 -0.59 0.86
N ILE A 246 18.11 -0.48 0.34
CA ILE A 246 19.20 0.28 0.98
C ILE A 246 18.85 1.78 1.00
N THR A 247 18.30 2.31 -0.09
CA THR A 247 17.85 3.72 -0.12
C THR A 247 16.71 3.98 0.88
N ARG A 248 15.79 3.02 1.03
CA ARG A 248 14.73 3.11 2.05
C ARG A 248 15.32 3.03 3.46
N GLY A 249 16.23 2.09 3.71
CA GLY A 249 16.96 2.00 4.98
C GLY A 249 17.61 3.31 5.34
N PHE A 250 18.27 3.98 4.38
CA PHE A 250 18.94 5.26 4.62
C PHE A 250 17.93 6.33 5.04
N ARG A 251 16.79 6.43 4.34
CA ARG A 251 15.72 7.37 4.72
C ARG A 251 15.12 7.07 6.09
N VAL A 252 14.98 5.80 6.45
CA VAL A 252 14.50 5.37 7.77
C VAL A 252 15.53 5.75 8.83
N ARG A 253 16.80 5.40 8.65
CA ARG A 253 17.90 5.78 9.54
C ARG A 253 17.98 7.28 9.73
N SER A 254 18.01 8.06 8.64
CA SER A 254 18.04 9.52 8.71
C SER A 254 16.85 10.05 9.51
N ARG A 255 15.62 9.59 9.23
CA ARG A 255 14.44 10.01 9.99
C ARG A 255 14.58 9.67 11.48
N VAL A 256 14.95 8.44 11.82
CA VAL A 256 15.05 8.01 13.23
C VAL A 256 16.12 8.81 13.98
N LEU A 257 17.24 9.13 13.33
CA LEU A 257 18.34 9.89 13.95
C LEU A 257 18.07 11.40 14.00
N THR A 258 17.22 11.95 13.12
CA THR A 258 16.95 13.41 13.07
C THR A 258 15.59 13.81 13.66
N SER A 259 14.65 12.89 13.88
CA SER A 259 13.32 13.22 14.37
C SER A 259 13.15 12.87 15.84
N ASP A 260 12.50 13.75 16.61
CA ASP A 260 12.19 13.55 18.04
C ASP A 260 11.26 12.34 18.30
N LYS A 261 10.53 11.88 17.27
CA LYS A 261 9.73 10.64 17.31
C LYS A 261 10.54 9.48 16.73
N SER A 262 11.60 9.13 17.44
CA SER A 262 12.60 8.12 17.08
C SER A 262 12.13 6.70 17.43
N SER A 263 11.50 6.00 16.50
CA SER A 263 11.36 4.55 16.66
C SER A 263 11.55 3.79 15.34
N TYR A 264 12.33 2.72 15.44
CA TYR A 264 12.44 1.70 14.41
C TYR A 264 11.19 0.80 14.35
N GLU A 265 10.35 0.84 15.40
CA GLU A 265 9.32 -0.18 15.64
C GLU A 265 7.93 0.11 15.07
N TYR A 266 7.63 1.31 14.57
CA TYR A 266 6.26 1.55 14.11
C TYR A 266 6.13 2.63 13.03
N VAL A 267 6.26 2.23 11.77
CA VAL A 267 5.72 3.02 10.66
C VAL A 267 4.20 2.86 10.70
N LYS A 268 3.49 3.76 11.41
CA LYS A 268 2.05 3.93 11.20
C LYS A 268 1.83 3.97 9.69
N ARG A 269 0.98 3.07 9.17
CA ARG A 269 0.64 3.08 7.74
C ARG A 269 0.24 4.50 7.39
N LYS A 270 0.90 5.09 6.38
CA LYS A 270 0.50 6.41 5.88
C LYS A 270 -1.01 6.37 5.67
N THR A 271 -1.71 7.28 6.33
CA THR A 271 -3.12 7.48 6.07
C THR A 271 -3.26 7.75 4.58
N ARG A 272 -4.22 7.08 3.94
CA ARG A 272 -4.46 7.29 2.51
C ARG A 272 -4.80 8.77 2.30
N SER A 273 -4.44 9.32 1.15
CA SER A 273 -4.63 10.75 0.85
C SER A 273 -6.11 11.17 0.82
N ASP A 274 -7.03 10.22 0.65
CA ASP A 274 -8.49 10.41 0.72
C ASP A 274 -9.03 10.38 2.16
N LYS A 275 -8.21 10.03 3.16
CA LYS A 275 -8.65 10.01 4.56
C LYS A 275 -8.71 11.45 5.08
N LEU A 276 -9.88 11.84 5.56
CA LEU A 276 -10.10 13.11 6.25
C LEU A 276 -9.16 13.24 7.46
N SER A 277 -8.63 14.45 7.68
CA SER A 277 -7.88 14.77 8.89
C SER A 277 -8.74 14.57 10.14
N GLU A 278 -8.08 14.28 11.26
CA GLU A 278 -8.79 14.03 12.52
C GLU A 278 -9.53 15.27 13.02
N GLU A 279 -8.97 16.45 12.77
CA GLU A 279 -9.59 17.76 13.04
C GLU A 279 -10.89 17.94 12.24
N VAL A 280 -10.85 17.74 10.92
CA VAL A 280 -12.03 17.84 10.06
C VAL A 280 -13.09 16.82 10.45
N ARG A 281 -12.67 15.62 10.83
CA ARG A 281 -13.59 14.59 11.31
C ARG A 281 -14.27 14.97 12.62
N LYS A 282 -13.53 15.58 13.57
CA LYS A 282 -14.08 16.09 14.82
C LYS A 282 -15.05 17.24 14.55
N MET A 283 -14.69 18.17 13.67
CA MET A 283 -15.57 19.26 13.26
C MET A 283 -16.90 18.77 12.66
N ILE A 284 -16.86 17.76 11.79
CA ILE A 284 -18.08 17.15 11.24
C ILE A 284 -18.88 16.45 12.35
N TYR A 285 -18.20 15.74 13.25
CA TYR A 285 -18.83 15.05 14.38
C TYR A 285 -19.58 16.03 15.29
N ASP A 286 -18.95 17.17 15.61
CA ASP A 286 -19.56 18.23 16.44
C ASP A 286 -20.72 18.89 15.70
N PHE A 287 -20.60 19.10 14.39
CA PHE A 287 -21.69 19.65 13.57
C PHE A 287 -22.92 18.73 13.53
N TRP A 288 -22.73 17.41 13.44
CA TRP A 288 -23.83 16.45 13.55
C TRP A 288 -24.54 16.51 14.90
N CYS A 289 -23.78 16.72 15.99
CA CYS A 289 -24.29 16.84 17.35
C CYS A 289 -24.87 18.22 17.68
N SER A 290 -24.78 19.18 16.76
CA SER A 290 -25.30 20.54 16.96
C SER A 290 -26.80 20.50 17.26
N PRO A 291 -27.29 21.32 18.21
CA PRO A 291 -28.71 21.34 18.58
C PRO A 291 -29.64 21.67 17.40
N GLU A 292 -29.16 22.43 16.41
CA GLU A 292 -29.93 22.76 15.21
C GLU A 292 -30.15 21.58 14.25
N ASN A 293 -29.33 20.54 14.38
CA ASN A 293 -29.35 19.38 13.49
C ASN A 293 -29.93 18.14 14.19
N SER A 294 -29.68 18.01 15.49
CA SER A 294 -30.12 16.86 16.26
C SER A 294 -30.52 17.24 17.69
N ARG A 295 -31.62 16.66 18.16
CA ARG A 295 -32.12 16.82 19.52
C ARG A 295 -31.92 15.55 20.34
N GLN A 296 -31.53 15.70 21.61
CA GLN A 296 -31.40 14.56 22.52
C GLN A 296 -32.77 14.07 22.98
N THR A 297 -32.94 12.75 23.10
CA THR A 297 -34.13 12.17 23.73
C THR A 297 -33.94 12.06 25.24
N GLY A 298 -34.90 12.56 26.02
CA GLY A 298 -34.82 12.58 27.49
C GLY A 298 -35.13 11.24 28.20
N ASN A 299 -35.47 10.19 27.47
CA ASN A 299 -35.83 8.90 28.07
C ASN A 299 -34.60 8.06 28.39
N LYS A 300 -34.55 7.47 29.59
CA LYS A 300 -33.49 6.53 30.00
C LYS A 300 -33.42 5.26 29.13
N ILE A 301 -34.53 4.88 28.49
CA ILE A 301 -34.60 3.75 27.54
C ILE A 301 -33.81 4.07 26.26
N ASP A 302 -33.68 5.35 25.93
CA ASP A 302 -33.06 5.84 24.71
C ASP A 302 -31.56 6.12 24.91
N VAL A 303 -30.85 5.22 25.61
CA VAL A 303 -29.38 5.24 25.72
C VAL A 303 -28.79 4.15 24.85
N LYS A 304 -27.95 4.52 23.87
CA LYS A 304 -27.26 3.57 23.00
C LYS A 304 -25.86 3.29 23.54
N ARG A 305 -25.53 2.01 23.69
CA ARG A 305 -24.21 1.54 24.13
C ARG A 305 -23.42 0.94 22.96
N VAL A 306 -22.15 1.29 22.84
CA VAL A 306 -21.22 0.70 21.87
C VAL A 306 -19.98 0.22 22.60
N ARG A 307 -19.51 -0.98 22.25
CA ARG A 307 -18.29 -1.59 22.79
C ARG A 307 -17.07 -0.94 22.15
N ILE A 308 -16.18 -0.36 22.96
CA ILE A 308 -14.93 0.27 22.49
C ILE A 308 -13.74 -0.70 22.65
N GLY A 309 -13.77 -1.56 23.67
CA GLY A 309 -12.72 -2.53 23.95
C GLY A 309 -13.24 -3.77 24.67
N ILE A 310 -12.35 -4.50 25.33
CA ILE A 310 -12.72 -5.69 26.10
C ILE A 310 -13.53 -5.25 27.31
N LYS A 311 -14.81 -5.65 27.38
CA LYS A 311 -15.76 -5.30 28.45
C LYS A 311 -15.95 -3.79 28.71
N THR A 312 -15.38 -2.91 27.89
CA THR A 312 -15.55 -1.44 27.99
C THR A 312 -16.59 -0.94 27.00
N TYR A 313 -17.58 -0.23 27.53
CA TYR A 313 -18.71 0.31 26.78
C TYR A 313 -18.80 1.82 26.95
N CYS A 314 -19.15 2.51 25.88
CA CYS A 314 -19.48 3.92 25.90
C CYS A 314 -20.99 4.07 25.69
N SER A 315 -21.63 4.88 26.53
CA SER A 315 -23.07 5.11 26.53
C SER A 315 -23.37 6.56 26.18
N HIS A 316 -24.23 6.77 25.18
CA HIS A 316 -24.71 8.09 24.78
C HIS A 316 -26.23 8.09 24.69
N ALA A 317 -26.85 9.21 25.07
CA ALA A 317 -28.26 9.47 24.78
C ALA A 317 -28.49 9.46 23.26
N VAL A 318 -29.56 8.81 22.83
CA VAL A 318 -29.97 8.80 21.42
C VAL A 318 -30.35 10.22 21.05
N GLN A 319 -29.84 10.65 19.90
CA GLN A 319 -30.18 11.92 19.28
C GLN A 319 -31.02 11.67 18.04
N ILE A 320 -32.04 12.48 17.85
CA ILE A 320 -32.97 12.41 16.71
C ILE A 320 -32.68 13.58 15.79
N LEU A 321 -32.47 13.29 14.51
CA LEU A 321 -32.27 14.32 13.49
C LEU A 321 -33.57 15.09 13.24
N GLU A 322 -33.47 16.43 13.26
CA GLU A 322 -34.59 17.31 12.92
C GLU A 322 -34.72 17.48 11.41
N LYS A 323 -33.59 17.63 10.73
CA LYS A 323 -33.46 17.81 9.28
C LYS A 323 -33.14 16.48 8.58
N THR A 324 -33.37 16.42 7.27
CA THR A 324 -32.92 15.26 6.47
C THR A 324 -31.39 15.23 6.38
N GLN A 325 -30.79 14.06 6.14
CA GLN A 325 -29.33 13.95 6.07
C GLN A 325 -28.73 14.81 4.95
N SER A 326 -29.47 14.95 3.84
CA SER A 326 -29.08 15.82 2.72
C SER A 326 -29.14 17.30 3.10
N GLU A 327 -30.18 17.74 3.82
CA GLU A 327 -30.27 19.12 4.33
C GLU A 327 -29.14 19.46 5.29
N VAL A 328 -28.78 18.54 6.19
CA VAL A 328 -27.65 18.73 7.12
C VAL A 328 -26.33 18.81 6.35
N PHE A 329 -26.18 18.06 5.25
CA PHE A 329 -25.00 18.17 4.41
C PHE A 329 -24.93 19.51 3.66
N LEU A 330 -26.06 20.00 3.14
CA LEU A 330 -26.13 21.31 2.48
C LEU A 330 -25.85 22.45 3.46
N SER A 331 -26.40 22.39 4.68
CA SER A 331 -26.11 23.38 5.71
C SER A 331 -24.62 23.36 6.10
N PHE A 332 -24.01 22.17 6.22
CA PHE A 332 -22.57 22.05 6.47
C PHE A 332 -21.73 22.72 5.37
N GLN A 333 -22.08 22.50 4.09
CA GLN A 333 -21.38 23.13 2.97
C GLN A 333 -21.53 24.66 2.96
N GLN A 334 -22.71 25.16 3.35
CA GLN A 334 -22.96 26.61 3.47
C GLN A 334 -22.17 27.23 4.63
N THR A 335 -22.14 26.59 5.80
CA THR A 335 -21.40 27.12 6.96
C THR A 335 -19.89 27.00 6.78
N ARG A 336 -19.41 25.99 6.04
CA ARG A 336 -17.97 25.70 5.88
C ARG A 336 -17.61 25.36 4.43
N PRO A 337 -17.60 26.35 3.53
CA PRO A 337 -17.32 26.14 2.12
C PRO A 337 -15.87 25.71 1.84
N GLU A 338 -14.93 26.00 2.75
CA GLU A 338 -13.51 25.59 2.64
C GLU A 338 -13.33 24.07 2.61
N ILE A 339 -14.23 23.33 3.29
CA ILE A 339 -14.09 21.90 3.49
C ILE A 339 -14.82 21.14 2.37
N LYS A 340 -14.09 20.83 1.28
CA LYS A 340 -14.63 20.09 0.13
C LYS A 340 -14.76 18.60 0.43
N ILE A 341 -15.98 18.15 0.76
CA ILE A 341 -16.28 16.76 1.13
C ILE A 341 -17.50 16.25 0.34
N SER A 342 -17.48 14.97 -0.03
CA SER A 342 -18.65 14.33 -0.65
C SER A 342 -19.72 13.96 0.39
N GLN A 343 -20.99 13.95 0.00
CA GLN A 343 -22.09 13.60 0.91
C GLN A 343 -21.89 12.24 1.59
N ARG A 344 -21.47 11.21 0.83
CA ARG A 344 -21.21 9.86 1.39
C ARG A 344 -20.11 9.86 2.44
N THR A 345 -19.06 10.66 2.27
CA THR A 345 -17.98 10.76 3.27
C THR A 345 -18.43 11.50 4.52
N PHE A 346 -19.27 12.52 4.36
CA PHE A 346 -19.89 13.24 5.48
C PHE A 346 -20.83 12.33 6.30
N GLU A 347 -21.68 11.55 5.63
CA GLU A 347 -22.57 10.57 6.27
C GLU A 347 -21.81 9.45 7.00
N LYS A 348 -20.64 9.03 6.49
CA LYS A 348 -19.77 8.08 7.20
C LYS A 348 -19.20 8.62 8.51
N CYS A 349 -19.12 9.94 8.66
CA CYS A 349 -18.68 10.60 9.89
C CYS A 349 -19.82 10.78 10.91
N LYS A 350 -21.05 10.35 10.58
CA LYS A 350 -22.21 10.42 11.46
C LYS A 350 -21.99 9.61 12.76
N PRO A 351 -22.17 10.23 13.94
CA PRO A 351 -22.15 9.54 15.22
C PRO A 351 -23.16 8.38 15.30
N TYR A 352 -22.77 7.30 15.98
CA TYR A 352 -23.58 6.08 16.04
C TYR A 352 -24.89 6.21 16.82
N PHE A 353 -25.00 7.19 17.72
CA PHE A 353 -26.17 7.44 18.54
C PHE A 353 -27.19 8.37 17.88
N ILE A 354 -26.86 8.99 16.75
CA ILE A 354 -27.78 9.82 15.97
C ILE A 354 -28.62 8.95 15.04
N ARG A 355 -29.95 9.08 15.13
CA ARG A 355 -30.94 8.35 14.33
C ARG A 355 -31.79 9.33 13.51
N ALA A 356 -32.30 8.86 12.37
CA ALA A 356 -33.30 9.61 11.62
C ALA A 356 -34.62 9.63 12.38
N ALA A 357 -35.34 10.76 12.34
CA ALA A 357 -36.67 10.87 12.93
C ALA A 357 -37.64 9.85 12.33
N ARG A 358 -38.29 9.06 13.19
CA ARG A 358 -39.43 8.22 12.81
C ARG A 358 -40.72 9.06 12.87
N PRO A 359 -41.80 8.65 12.19
CA PRO A 359 -43.09 9.31 12.33
C PRO A 359 -43.54 9.44 13.81
N LYS A 360 -43.33 8.38 14.60
CA LYS A 360 -43.64 8.37 16.05
C LYS A 360 -42.88 9.41 16.87
N ASP A 361 -41.67 9.77 16.43
CA ASP A 361 -40.83 10.77 17.10
C ASP A 361 -41.26 12.20 16.74
N ARG A 362 -42.07 12.35 15.68
CA ARG A 362 -42.67 13.62 15.24
C ARG A 362 -44.09 13.80 15.78
N THR A 363 -44.74 12.73 16.24
CA THR A 363 -46.15 12.72 16.69
C THR A 363 -46.29 12.81 18.22
N THR A 364 -45.51 13.64 18.89
CA THR A 364 -45.84 14.06 20.26
C THR A 364 -46.54 15.41 20.17
N CYS A 365 -47.87 15.42 20.00
CA CYS A 365 -48.63 16.65 20.18
C CYS A 365 -48.53 17.02 21.66
N CYS A 366 -47.86 18.14 21.95
CA CYS A 366 -47.87 18.75 23.29
C CYS A 366 -49.14 19.59 23.53
N CYS A 367 -50.13 19.50 22.65
CA CYS A 367 -51.39 20.19 22.82
C CYS A 367 -52.09 19.68 24.09
N ARG A 368 -52.59 20.63 24.88
CA ARG A 368 -53.29 20.39 26.15
C ARG A 368 -54.33 19.27 26.04
N TYR A 369 -55.12 19.29 24.96
CA TYR A 369 -56.13 18.28 24.65
C TYR A 369 -55.60 16.84 24.54
N HIS A 370 -54.43 16.61 23.91
CA HIS A 370 -53.86 15.27 23.81
C HIS A 370 -53.26 14.78 25.13
N LEU A 371 -52.68 15.69 25.92
CA LEU A 371 -52.15 15.36 27.26
C LEU A 371 -53.30 15.03 28.23
N GLU A 372 -54.34 15.85 28.27
CA GLU A 372 -55.54 15.63 29.11
C GLU A 372 -56.22 14.30 28.77
N ASN A 373 -56.44 14.01 27.48
CA ASN A 373 -56.99 12.72 27.06
C ASN A 373 -56.09 11.55 27.44
N LYS A 374 -54.77 11.69 27.30
CA LYS A 374 -53.82 10.64 27.72
C LYS A 374 -53.91 10.37 29.22
N TYR A 375 -53.99 11.41 30.05
CA TYR A 375 -54.15 11.25 31.50
C TYR A 375 -55.49 10.61 31.85
N LEU A 376 -56.60 11.03 31.23
CA LEU A 376 -57.92 10.42 31.42
C LEU A 376 -57.90 8.92 31.08
N PHE A 377 -57.39 8.54 29.91
CA PHE A 377 -57.27 7.14 29.52
C PHE A 377 -56.37 6.33 30.47
N GLN A 378 -55.29 6.92 30.95
CA GLN A 378 -54.39 6.27 31.90
C GLN A 378 -55.07 6.02 33.24
N SER A 379 -55.87 6.98 33.74
CA SER A 379 -56.67 6.84 34.96
C SER A 379 -57.72 5.74 34.81
N PHE A 380 -58.52 5.75 33.73
CA PHE A 380 -59.52 4.69 33.49
C PHE A 380 -58.89 3.30 33.33
N SER A 381 -57.75 3.21 32.63
CA SER A 381 -57.04 1.93 32.45
C SER A 381 -56.47 1.40 33.78
N SER A 382 -56.00 2.29 34.65
CA SER A 382 -55.47 1.92 35.97
C SER A 382 -56.59 1.48 36.91
N HIS A 383 -57.71 2.21 36.92
CA HIS A 383 -58.91 1.84 37.68
C HIS A 383 -59.49 0.50 37.21
N ARG A 384 -59.61 0.28 35.90
CA ARG A 384 -60.04 -1.02 35.35
C ARG A 384 -59.12 -2.17 35.78
N LYS A 385 -57.80 -1.95 35.82
CA LYS A 385 -56.83 -2.96 36.29
C LYS A 385 -56.96 -3.25 37.79
N GLN A 386 -57.31 -2.26 38.59
CA GLN A 386 -57.63 -2.44 40.02
C GLN A 386 -58.90 -3.27 40.18
N LEU A 387 -59.99 -2.92 39.48
CA LEU A 387 -61.23 -3.70 39.51
C LEU A 387 -61.04 -5.17 39.10
N ILE A 388 -60.22 -5.44 38.09
CA ILE A 388 -59.90 -6.82 37.66
C ILE A 388 -59.03 -7.56 38.69
N LYS A 389 -58.23 -6.85 39.48
CA LYS A 389 -57.46 -7.45 40.59
C LYS A 389 -58.37 -7.75 41.78
N ASP A 390 -59.29 -6.84 42.09
CA ASP A 390 -60.23 -6.99 43.20
C ASP A 390 -61.27 -8.07 42.90
N SER A 391 -61.67 -8.25 41.63
CA SER A 391 -62.58 -9.32 41.19
C SER A 391 -61.94 -10.72 41.10
N ARG A 392 -60.66 -10.85 41.47
CA ARG A 392 -59.91 -12.12 41.46
C ARG A 392 -59.58 -12.64 42.87
N TYR A 393 -60.11 -11.99 43.90
CA TYR A 393 -60.14 -12.50 45.27
C TYR A 393 -61.48 -13.14 45.58
#